data_AF-A0A1B6IAT3-F1
#
_entry.id   AF-A0A1B6IAT3-F1
#
_cell.length_a   1.000
_cell.length_b   1.000
_cell.length_c   1.000
_cell.angle_alpha   90.00
_cell.angle_beta   90.00
_cell.angle_gamma   90.00
#
_symmetry.space_group_name_H-M   'P 1'
#
loop_
_entity.id
_entity.type
_entity.pdbx_description
1 polymer ?
#
loop_
_entity_poly.entity_id
_entity_poly.type
_entity_poly.pdbx_seq_one_letter_code
_entity_poly.pdbx_strand_id
1 'polypeptide(L)'
;MAQETDDINLTPQELQVLSELDSRQFGFLKLNSPEQSKKKELVVKAVKYLERMLVQAQEQKQRNKTLRKDENKSPESSSKDINIDPKTFCKLGHFHLLLEDYSKAMSAYQKFFKLKPDHWKDANFLYGQGLVYFHLLERLD
;
A
#
# COMPACT_ATOMS: atom_id res chain seq x y z
N MET A 1 24.83 15.53 -4.36
CA MET A 1 23.70 15.37 -5.31
C MET A 1 22.45 15.70 -4.53
N ALA A 2 21.72 16.75 -4.91
CA ALA A 2 20.52 17.17 -4.20
C ALA A 2 19.47 16.06 -4.34
N GLN A 3 19.03 15.48 -3.23
CA GLN A 3 17.76 14.76 -3.21
C GLN A 3 16.69 15.82 -3.45
N GLU A 4 16.14 15.87 -4.66
CA GLU A 4 14.87 16.53 -4.90
C GLU A 4 13.82 15.80 -4.06
N THR A 5 13.64 16.28 -2.84
CA THR A 5 12.48 15.96 -2.02
C THR A 5 11.31 16.68 -2.65
N ASP A 6 10.81 16.14 -3.78
CA ASP A 6 9.46 16.45 -4.25
C ASP A 6 8.53 16.15 -3.09
N ASP A 7 8.10 17.19 -2.38
CA ASP A 7 7.11 17.08 -1.33
C ASP A 7 5.80 16.62 -1.98
N ILE A 8 5.59 15.30 -2.00
CA ILE A 8 4.35 14.70 -2.51
C ILE A 8 3.25 15.07 -1.52
N ASN A 9 2.58 16.18 -1.78
CA ASN A 9 1.43 16.63 -1.02
C ASN A 9 0.14 16.27 -1.76
N LEU A 10 -0.77 15.60 -1.06
CA LEU A 10 -2.12 15.30 -1.52
C LEU A 10 -3.09 16.31 -0.90
N THR A 11 -3.86 17.00 -1.73
CA THR A 11 -4.90 17.93 -1.27
C THR A 11 -6.07 17.17 -0.62
N PRO A 12 -6.90 17.82 0.21
CA PRO A 12 -8.09 17.18 0.78
C PRO A 12 -9.06 16.61 -0.28
N GLN A 13 -9.20 17.31 -1.40
CA GLN A 13 -10.03 16.87 -2.54
C GLN A 13 -9.44 15.62 -3.21
N GLU A 14 -8.12 15.59 -3.43
CA GLU A 14 -7.41 14.41 -3.93
C GLU A 14 -7.57 13.23 -2.98
N LEU A 15 -7.44 13.44 -1.66
CA LEU A 15 -7.64 12.41 -0.65
C LEU A 15 -9.07 11.87 -0.64
N GLN A 16 -10.08 12.74 -0.82
CA GLN A 16 -11.47 12.33 -0.91
C GLN A 16 -11.68 11.40 -2.11
N VAL A 17 -11.23 11.81 -3.31
CA VAL A 17 -11.31 10.98 -4.52
C VAL A 17 -10.60 9.64 -4.32
N LEU A 18 -9.39 9.66 -3.75
CA LEU A 18 -8.62 8.46 -3.47
C LEU A 18 -9.32 7.55 -2.46
N SER A 19 -10.05 8.10 -1.49
CA SER A 19 -10.74 7.33 -0.44
C SER A 19 -11.82 6.42 -1.01
N GLU A 20 -12.47 6.83 -2.10
CA GLU A 20 -13.56 6.11 -2.76
C GLU A 20 -13.10 4.92 -3.63
N LEU A 21 -11.80 4.86 -3.96
CA LEU A 21 -11.24 3.81 -4.82
C LEU A 21 -10.92 2.52 -4.05
N ASP A 22 -11.49 1.40 -4.45
CA ASP A 22 -11.19 0.07 -3.92
C ASP A 22 -11.10 -0.97 -5.06
N SER A 23 -11.07 -2.25 -4.72
CA SER A 23 -10.98 -3.33 -5.70
C SER A 23 -12.22 -3.46 -6.59
N ARG A 24 -13.40 -3.02 -6.15
CA ARG A 24 -14.67 -3.19 -6.88
C ARG A 24 -14.73 -2.36 -8.16
N GLN A 25 -13.92 -1.30 -8.25
CA GLN A 25 -13.79 -0.52 -9.47
C GLN A 25 -12.95 -1.23 -10.54
N PHE A 26 -12.25 -2.31 -10.22
CA PHE A 26 -11.53 -3.09 -11.22
C PHE A 26 -12.49 -3.63 -12.29
N GLY A 27 -12.12 -3.51 -13.56
CA GLY A 27 -12.99 -3.85 -14.69
C GLY A 27 -13.89 -2.70 -15.16
N PHE A 28 -14.38 -1.84 -14.27
CA PHE A 28 -15.22 -0.67 -14.60
C PHE A 28 -14.40 0.60 -14.81
N LEU A 29 -13.43 0.86 -13.93
CA LEU A 29 -12.53 1.99 -14.02
C LEU A 29 -11.26 1.58 -14.76
N LYS A 30 -11.14 2.02 -16.01
CA LYS A 30 -9.96 1.75 -16.85
C LYS A 30 -8.91 2.86 -16.66
N LEU A 31 -8.13 2.82 -15.59
CA LEU A 31 -7.10 3.84 -15.34
C LEU A 31 -6.04 3.91 -16.46
N ASN A 32 -5.80 2.81 -17.18
CA ASN A 32 -4.87 2.77 -18.30
C ASN A 32 -5.42 3.37 -19.61
N SER A 33 -6.70 3.77 -19.63
CA SER A 33 -7.31 4.47 -20.77
C SER A 33 -6.96 5.96 -20.79
N PRO A 34 -6.85 6.61 -21.98
CA PRO A 34 -6.53 8.02 -22.08
C PRO A 34 -7.57 8.93 -21.40
N GLU A 35 -8.84 8.53 -21.36
CA GLU A 35 -9.93 9.26 -20.72
C GLU A 35 -9.73 9.43 -19.20
N GLN A 36 -8.98 8.51 -18.58
CA GLN A 36 -8.72 8.50 -17.14
C GLN A 36 -7.33 9.04 -16.76
N SER A 37 -6.57 9.67 -17.68
CA SER A 37 -5.17 10.08 -17.44
C SER A 37 -4.98 10.87 -16.14
N LYS A 38 -5.83 11.87 -15.88
CA LYS A 38 -5.75 12.68 -14.65
C LYS A 38 -5.94 11.85 -13.38
N LYS A 39 -6.88 10.90 -13.41
CA LYS A 39 -7.14 10.01 -12.26
C LYS A 39 -6.02 8.98 -12.11
N LYS A 40 -5.47 8.48 -13.21
CA LYS A 40 -4.29 7.61 -13.21
C LYS A 40 -3.10 8.30 -12.56
N GLU A 41 -2.80 9.53 -12.96
CA GLU A 41 -1.73 10.35 -12.37
C GLU A 41 -1.92 10.54 -10.88
N LEU A 42 -3.15 10.85 -10.44
CA LEU A 42 -3.48 10.96 -9.02
C LEU A 42 -3.25 9.65 -8.26
N VAL A 43 -3.66 8.50 -8.81
CA VAL A 43 -3.43 7.18 -8.19
C VAL A 43 -1.94 6.87 -8.13
N VAL A 44 -1.17 7.17 -9.18
CA VAL A 44 0.29 7.00 -9.20
C VAL A 44 0.97 7.89 -8.16
N LYS A 45 0.52 9.14 -8.00
CA LYS A 45 0.99 10.05 -6.95
C LYS A 45 0.71 9.50 -5.56
N ALA A 46 -0.48 8.94 -5.34
CA ALA A 46 -0.86 8.30 -4.08
C ALA A 46 -0.01 7.05 -3.77
N VAL A 47 0.25 6.20 -4.77
CA VAL A 47 1.15 5.04 -4.63
C VAL A 47 2.53 5.49 -4.18
N LYS A 48 3.14 6.47 -4.86
CA LYS A 48 4.45 7.01 -4.49
C LYS A 48 4.47 7.57 -3.06
N TYR A 49 3.42 8.29 -2.67
CA TYR A 49 3.27 8.81 -1.31
C TYR A 49 3.26 7.68 -0.27
N LEU A 50 2.40 6.67 -0.46
CA LEU A 50 2.28 5.53 0.45
C LEU A 50 3.58 4.72 0.52
N GLU A 51 4.22 4.44 -0.62
CA GLU A 51 5.49 3.72 -0.66
C GLU A 51 6.59 4.46 0.11
N ARG A 52 6.72 5.78 -0.06
CA ARG A 52 7.68 6.60 0.70
C ARG A 52 7.38 6.56 2.20
N MET A 53 6.12 6.70 2.60
CA MET A 53 5.70 6.62 4.00
C MET A 53 6.06 5.25 4.61
N LEU A 54 5.85 4.16 3.86
CA LEU A 54 6.20 2.81 4.31
C LEU A 54 7.71 2.61 4.47
N VAL A 55 8.52 3.14 3.54
CA VAL A 55 9.99 3.08 3.60
C VAL A 55 10.50 3.83 4.83
N GLN A 56 10.04 5.08 5.04
CA GLN A 56 10.43 5.87 6.22
C GLN A 56 10.06 5.18 7.54
N ALA A 57 8.87 4.59 7.61
CA ALA A 57 8.43 3.84 8.79
C ALA A 57 9.32 2.61 9.06
N GLN A 58 9.78 1.92 8.01
CA GLN A 58 10.69 0.79 8.13
C GLN A 58 12.11 1.21 8.55
N GLU A 59 12.64 2.27 7.95
CA GLU A 59 13.96 2.82 8.30
C GLU A 59 14.00 3.27 9.75
N GLN A 60 12.97 3.98 10.22
CA GLN A 60 12.87 4.39 11.61
C GLN A 60 12.76 3.17 12.56
N LYS A 61 12.04 2.12 12.17
CA LYS A 61 11.96 0.87 12.94
C LYS A 61 13.32 0.17 13.03
N GLN A 62 14.07 0.13 11.93
CA GLN A 62 15.42 -0.44 11.91
C GLN A 62 16.38 0.38 12.78
N ARG A 63 16.36 1.70 12.66
CA ARG A 63 17.19 2.61 13.47
C ARG A 63 16.91 2.45 14.97
N ASN A 64 15.64 2.41 15.35
CA ASN A 64 15.24 2.16 16.74
C ASN A 64 15.68 0.77 17.25
N LYS A 65 15.68 -0.25 16.38
CA LYS A 65 16.16 -1.60 16.73
C LYS A 65 17.68 -1.65 16.91
N THR A 66 18.44 -0.94 16.08
CA THR A 66 19.90 -0.84 16.20
C THR A 66 20.29 -0.13 17.50
N LEU A 67 19.67 1.01 17.81
CA LEU A 67 19.91 1.75 19.05
C LEU A 67 19.63 0.92 20.32
N ARG A 68 18.59 0.07 20.28
CA ARG A 68 18.26 -0.85 21.39
C ARG A 68 19.22 -2.03 21.54
N LYS A 69 20.03 -2.34 20.52
CA LYS A 69 20.98 -3.47 20.56
C LYS A 69 22.31 -3.11 21.23
N ASP A 70 22.65 -1.81 21.26
CA ASP A 70 23.83 -1.28 21.97
C ASP A 70 23.59 -1.07 23.48
N GLU A 71 22.33 -0.93 23.92
CA GLU A 71 21.97 -0.87 25.35
C GLU A 71 21.52 -2.23 25.88
N ASN A 72 22.44 -2.97 26.51
CA ASN A 72 22.18 -4.24 27.17
C ASN A 72 21.24 -4.04 28.40
N LYS A 73 19.92 -3.96 28.21
CA LYS A 73 18.92 -3.89 29.30
C LYS A 73 17.62 -4.62 28.97
N SER A 74 17.13 -5.32 29.99
CA SER A 74 15.99 -6.25 30.15
C SER A 74 14.80 -6.21 29.17
N PRO A 75 14.12 -7.36 28.94
CA PRO A 75 13.13 -7.55 27.88
C PRO A 75 11.71 -7.00 28.17
N GLU A 76 11.52 -6.19 29.21
CA GLU A 76 10.21 -5.64 29.56
C GLU A 76 10.13 -4.14 29.25
N SER A 77 9.95 -3.83 27.97
CA SER A 77 9.56 -2.48 27.54
C SER A 77 8.68 -2.64 26.31
N SER A 78 7.36 -2.63 26.56
CA SER A 78 6.27 -2.55 25.58
C SER A 78 6.66 -1.63 24.43
N SER A 79 7.12 -2.23 23.33
CA SER A 79 7.61 -1.53 22.16
C SER A 79 6.43 -0.80 21.54
N LYS A 80 6.48 0.53 21.54
CA LYS A 80 5.75 1.33 20.55
C LYS A 80 6.42 1.08 19.20
N ASP A 81 6.21 -0.12 18.67
CA ASP A 81 6.44 -0.42 17.27
C ASP A 81 5.68 0.64 16.47
N ILE A 82 6.33 1.21 15.45
CA ILE A 82 5.65 2.05 14.47
C ILE A 82 4.60 1.16 13.82
N ASN A 83 3.37 1.32 14.27
CA ASN A 83 2.24 0.51 13.84
C ASN A 83 1.66 1.15 12.59
N ILE A 84 2.23 0.77 11.43
CA ILE A 84 1.64 1.11 10.15
C ILE A 84 0.26 0.45 10.12
N ASP A 85 -0.80 1.24 9.98
CA ASP A 85 -2.15 0.70 9.87
C ASP A 85 -2.19 -0.32 8.73
N PRO A 86 -2.57 -1.59 8.97
CA PRO A 86 -2.71 -2.60 7.93
C PRO A 86 -3.52 -2.09 6.72
N LYS A 87 -4.54 -1.26 6.94
CA LYS A 87 -5.35 -0.68 5.86
C LYS A 87 -4.52 0.08 4.81
N THR A 88 -3.37 0.62 5.19
CA THR A 88 -2.39 1.22 4.26
C THR A 88 -1.97 0.24 3.18
N PHE A 89 -1.64 -1.00 3.56
CA PHE A 89 -1.25 -2.05 2.62
C PHE A 89 -2.43 -2.51 1.76
N CYS A 90 -3.62 -2.59 2.34
CA CYS A 90 -4.83 -2.92 1.57
C CYS A 90 -5.10 -1.86 0.49
N LYS A 91 -5.00 -0.58 0.85
CA LYS A 91 -5.21 0.54 -0.10
C LYS A 91 -4.16 0.57 -1.18
N LEU A 92 -2.90 0.34 -0.83
CA LEU A 92 -1.80 0.21 -1.80
C LEU A 92 -2.06 -0.95 -2.77
N GLY A 93 -2.55 -2.09 -2.27
CA GLY A 93 -2.98 -3.22 -3.09
C GLY A 93 -4.10 -2.87 -4.07
N HIS A 94 -5.13 -2.14 -3.61
CA HIS A 94 -6.22 -1.66 -4.48
C HIS A 94 -5.68 -0.75 -5.60
N PHE A 95 -4.79 0.19 -5.29
CA PHE A 95 -4.23 1.08 -6.29
C PHE A 95 -3.40 0.34 -7.34
N HIS A 96 -2.53 -0.57 -6.92
CA HIS A 96 -1.79 -1.40 -7.88
C HIS A 96 -2.69 -2.28 -8.72
N LEU A 97 -3.75 -2.85 -8.14
CA LEU A 97 -4.75 -3.62 -8.89
C LEU A 97 -5.45 -2.75 -9.95
N LEU A 98 -5.90 -1.54 -9.61
CA LEU A 98 -6.53 -0.62 -10.56
C LEU A 98 -5.57 -0.10 -11.63
N LEU A 99 -4.27 -0.07 -11.34
CA LEU A 99 -3.20 0.20 -12.30
C LEU A 99 -2.79 -1.03 -13.12
N GLU A 100 -3.37 -2.20 -12.83
CA GLU A 100 -3.07 -3.51 -13.44
C GLU A 100 -1.62 -4.00 -13.19
N ASP A 101 -0.99 -3.51 -12.11
CA ASP A 101 0.30 -4.00 -11.60
C ASP A 101 0.06 -5.13 -10.59
N TYR A 102 -0.28 -6.31 -11.11
CA TYR A 102 -0.67 -7.48 -10.31
C TYR A 102 0.42 -7.97 -9.36
N SER A 103 1.69 -7.84 -9.74
CA SER A 103 2.83 -8.27 -8.92
C SER A 103 2.97 -7.43 -7.65
N LYS A 104 2.91 -6.10 -7.78
CA LYS A 104 2.92 -5.21 -6.63
C LYS A 104 1.64 -5.28 -5.82
N ALA A 105 0.49 -5.44 -6.48
CA ALA A 105 -0.78 -5.66 -5.80
C ALA A 105 -0.73 -6.88 -4.88
N MET A 106 -0.23 -8.02 -5.38
CA MET A 106 -0.05 -9.24 -4.58
C MET A 106 0.88 -8.99 -3.39
N SER A 107 2.01 -8.32 -3.61
CA SER A 107 2.98 -8.01 -2.55
C SER A 107 2.37 -7.18 -1.42
N ALA A 108 1.52 -6.20 -1.75
CA ALA A 108 0.82 -5.37 -0.77
C ALA A 108 -0.26 -6.18 -0.02
N TYR A 109 -1.07 -6.97 -0.73
CA TYR A 109 -2.10 -7.82 -0.12
C TYR A 109 -1.52 -8.87 0.82
N GLN A 110 -0.38 -9.48 0.48
CA GLN A 110 0.32 -10.41 1.38
C GLN A 110 0.77 -9.75 2.69
N LYS A 111 1.23 -8.49 2.63
CA LYS A 111 1.56 -7.72 3.83
C LYS A 111 0.32 -7.45 4.68
N PHE A 112 -0.80 -7.06 4.05
CA PHE A 112 -2.07 -6.86 4.75
C PHE A 112 -2.55 -8.13 5.46
N PHE A 113 -2.57 -9.26 4.74
CA PHE A 113 -2.96 -10.57 5.26
C PHE A 113 -2.16 -10.95 6.51
N LYS A 114 -0.84 -10.73 6.49
CA LYS A 114 0.05 -11.03 7.63
C LYS A 114 -0.18 -10.13 8.84
N LEU A 115 -0.60 -8.88 8.62
CA LEU A 115 -0.72 -7.87 9.68
C LEU A 115 -2.12 -7.77 10.28
N LYS A 116 -3.16 -8.20 9.55
CA LYS A 116 -4.56 -8.10 9.97
C LYS A 116 -5.17 -9.49 10.20
N PRO A 117 -5.30 -9.97 11.46
CA PRO A 117 -5.87 -11.28 11.76
C PRO A 117 -7.33 -11.47 11.31
N ASP A 118 -8.10 -10.38 11.25
CA ASP A 118 -9.48 -10.35 10.79
C ASP A 118 -9.61 -9.94 9.31
N HIS A 119 -8.58 -10.17 8.50
CA HIS A 119 -8.56 -9.82 7.06
C HIS A 119 -9.75 -10.38 6.29
N TRP A 120 -10.30 -11.52 6.72
CA TRP A 120 -11.44 -12.19 6.10
C TRP A 120 -12.75 -11.42 6.19
N LYS A 121 -12.85 -10.41 7.07
CA LYS A 121 -14.01 -9.51 7.16
C LYS A 121 -13.99 -8.40 6.10
N ASP A 122 -12.85 -8.17 5.47
CA ASP A 122 -12.70 -7.14 4.45
C ASP A 122 -13.01 -7.74 3.07
N ALA A 123 -14.28 -7.61 2.65
CA ALA A 123 -14.75 -8.14 1.38
C ALA A 123 -14.03 -7.51 0.17
N ASN A 124 -13.67 -6.23 0.26
CA ASN A 124 -12.96 -5.54 -0.82
C ASN A 124 -11.55 -6.11 -0.97
N PHE A 125 -10.85 -6.33 0.14
CA PHE A 125 -9.57 -7.01 0.14
C PHE A 125 -9.65 -8.40 -0.50
N LEU A 126 -10.58 -9.25 -0.05
CA LEU A 126 -10.72 -10.62 -0.55
C LEU A 126 -11.03 -10.64 -2.05
N TYR A 127 -11.94 -9.77 -2.49
CA TYR A 127 -12.26 -9.62 -3.91
C TYR A 127 -11.03 -9.19 -4.72
N GLY A 128 -10.30 -8.18 -4.24
CA GLY A 128 -9.08 -7.71 -4.89
C GLY A 128 -7.99 -8.77 -4.96
N GLN A 129 -7.76 -9.51 -3.87
CA GLN A 129 -6.78 -10.59 -3.82
C GLN A 129 -7.16 -11.73 -4.78
N GLY A 130 -8.44 -12.10 -4.84
CA GLY A 130 -8.95 -13.10 -5.79
C GLY A 130 -8.70 -12.71 -7.24
N LEU A 131 -8.98 -11.45 -7.61
CA LEU A 131 -8.71 -10.94 -8.96
C LEU A 131 -7.23 -11.00 -9.33
N VAL A 132 -6.33 -10.68 -8.39
CA VAL A 132 -4.88 -10.76 -8.63
C VAL A 132 -4.46 -12.22 -8.84
N TYR A 133 -4.94 -13.17 -8.03
CA TYR A 133 -4.63 -14.58 -8.26
C TYR A 133 -5.12 -15.07 -9.62
N PHE A 134 -6.36 -14.72 -9.99
CA PHE A 134 -6.94 -15.08 -11.28
C PHE A 134 -6.05 -14.63 -12.44
N HIS A 135 -5.65 -13.35 -12.48
CA HIS A 135 -4.80 -12.81 -13.56
C HIS A 135 -3.37 -13.35 -13.55
N LEU A 136 -2.82 -13.70 -12.39
CA LEU A 136 -1.48 -14.30 -12.31
C LEU A 136 -1.49 -15.74 -12.81
N LEU A 137 -2.58 -16.49 -12.59
CA LEU A 137 -2.74 -17.85 -13.08
C LEU A 137 -2.93 -17.88 -14.61
N GLU A 138 -3.76 -17.00 -15.17
CA GLU A 138 -3.99 -16.93 -16.63
C GLU A 138 -2.74 -16.59 -17.46
N ARG A 139 -1.70 -16.01 -16.85
CA ARG A 139 -0.45 -15.66 -17.54
C ARG A 139 0.59 -16.78 -17.54
N LEU A 140 0.32 -17.90 -16.87
CA LEU A 140 1.22 -19.04 -16.77
C LEU A 140 0.90 -20.17 -17.77
N ASP A 141 -0.22 -20.06 -18.49
CA ASP A 141 -0.59 -20.90 -19.65
C ASP A 141 -0.16 -20.23 -20.97
#